data_AF-A0A957Y1H3-F1
#
_entry.id   AF-A0A957Y1H3-F1
#
_cell.length_a   1.000
_cell.length_b   1.000
_cell.length_c   1.000
_cell.angle_alpha   90.00
_cell.angle_beta   90.00
_cell.angle_gamma   90.00
#
_symmetry.space_group_name_H-M   'P 1'
#
loop_
_entity.id
_entity.type
_entity.pdbx_description
1 polymer ?
#
loop_
_entity_poly.entity_id
_entity_poly.type
_entity_poly.pdbx_seq_one_letter_code
_entity_poly.pdbx_strand_id
1 'polypeptide(L)'
;HEIAMSAWHAAAEADYRPELGAAFAAAKLYARAIPQSFFDSSAAFADFRVSLNGEQLRFFSRPDDEITAVMDVATWSEQRVAGWDCHKSQHNPNGMFSQVSDEVERAFRSREYLQLLAHRLPVAPHRETDLFAGLDSDDRPASLPVDTDGLAQRLMAGLRARRGYLAIYQHYQRHRPKPAFAALLETLVDDTQEATALLSSALRRLDRSPLQAGTHEKLLGQGMSRRGPVSKLNFMIVGMDKSLQWYASQLAEDDPAEVHAIWQELEATERRHLAMAKALLAETERPLRSDESP
;
A
#
# COMPACT_ATOMS: atom_id res chain seq x y z
N HIS A 1 5.96 22.03 4.78
CA HIS A 1 7.09 21.18 4.34
C HIS A 1 8.15 20.95 5.42
N GLU A 2 8.13 21.70 6.53
CA GLU A 2 9.15 21.63 7.58
C GLU A 2 9.40 20.22 8.14
N ILE A 3 8.35 19.47 8.49
CA ILE A 3 8.50 18.10 9.02
C ILE A 3 9.18 17.19 8.00
N ALA A 4 8.78 17.25 6.73
CA ALA A 4 9.38 16.44 5.67
C ALA A 4 10.84 16.82 5.41
N MET A 5 11.17 18.11 5.46
CA MET A 5 12.55 18.60 5.35
C MET A 5 13.41 18.10 6.51
N SER A 6 12.93 18.22 7.76
CA SER A 6 13.64 17.72 8.93
C SER A 6 13.89 16.21 8.86
N ALA A 7 12.90 15.44 8.42
CA ALA A 7 13.04 14.01 8.21
C ALA A 7 14.04 13.68 7.09
N TRP A 8 14.05 14.44 5.99
CA TRP A 8 14.98 14.27 4.88
C TRP A 8 16.44 14.57 5.27
N HIS A 9 16.66 15.54 6.16
CA HIS A 9 17.98 15.77 6.74
C HIS A 9 18.39 14.63 7.67
N ALA A 10 17.52 14.28 8.63
CA ALA A 10 17.81 13.24 9.61
C ALA A 10 18.08 11.86 8.98
N ALA A 11 17.39 11.52 7.88
CA ALA A 11 17.59 10.26 7.17
C ALA A 11 18.99 10.08 6.58
N ALA A 12 19.75 11.16 6.36
CA ALA A 12 21.11 11.10 5.85
C ALA A 12 22.18 10.97 6.94
N GLU A 13 21.81 11.14 8.22
CA GLU A 13 22.73 11.11 9.34
C GLU A 13 22.91 9.68 9.85
N ALA A 14 24.12 9.11 9.72
CA ALA A 14 24.41 7.74 10.13
C ALA A 14 24.19 7.48 11.64
N ASP A 15 24.38 8.51 12.46
CA ASP A 15 24.20 8.43 13.91
C ASP A 15 22.75 8.65 14.35
N TYR A 16 21.87 9.05 13.43
CA TYR A 16 20.46 9.27 13.74
C TYR A 16 19.70 7.94 13.75
N ARG A 17 19.37 7.44 14.95
CA ARG A 17 18.54 6.24 15.16
C ARG A 17 19.07 5.00 14.39
N PRO A 18 20.32 4.56 14.66
CA PRO A 18 20.98 3.49 13.89
C PRO A 18 20.23 2.14 13.92
N GLU A 19 19.33 1.94 14.88
CA GLU A 19 18.47 0.76 14.94
C GLU A 19 17.43 0.69 13.82
N LEU A 20 17.20 1.79 13.08
CA LEU A 20 16.30 1.85 11.93
C LEU A 20 16.95 1.40 10.61
N GLY A 21 18.23 1.01 10.65
CA GLY A 21 18.99 0.56 9.49
C GLY A 21 20.03 1.58 9.02
N ALA A 22 20.61 1.33 7.85
CA ALA A 22 21.60 2.23 7.27
C ALA A 22 20.97 3.58 6.88
N ALA A 23 21.70 4.68 7.11
CA ALA A 23 21.27 5.99 6.66
C ALA A 23 21.08 6.03 5.14
N PHE A 24 20.05 6.76 4.72
CA PHE A 24 19.68 6.92 3.33
C PHE A 24 19.64 8.41 2.95
N ALA A 25 20.67 8.85 2.23
CA ALA A 25 20.83 10.22 1.80
C ALA A 25 20.13 10.47 0.44
N ALA A 26 18.79 10.52 0.45
CA ALA A 26 18.00 10.78 -0.76
C ALA A 26 18.51 12.01 -1.54
N ALA A 27 18.80 11.86 -2.83
CA ALA A 27 19.50 12.88 -3.61
C ALA A 27 18.69 14.17 -3.82
N LYS A 28 17.36 14.06 -3.96
CA LYS A 28 16.46 15.18 -4.25
C LYS A 28 15.16 15.04 -3.44
N LEU A 29 14.60 16.17 -3.01
CA LEU A 29 13.30 16.24 -2.34
C LEU A 29 12.40 17.21 -3.09
N TYR A 30 11.23 16.74 -3.51
CA TYR A 30 10.23 17.54 -4.22
C TYR A 30 8.94 17.63 -3.42
N ALA A 31 8.22 18.73 -3.62
CA ALA A 31 6.82 18.86 -3.24
C ALA A 31 5.95 19.00 -4.49
N ARG A 32 4.74 18.43 -4.42
CA ARG A 32 3.71 18.67 -5.43
C ARG A 32 3.31 20.14 -5.43
N ALA A 33 3.27 20.72 -6.62
CA ALA A 33 2.86 22.08 -6.87
C ALA A 33 1.57 22.11 -7.69
N ILE A 34 0.84 23.22 -7.59
CA ILE A 34 -0.22 23.57 -8.54
C ILE A 34 0.20 24.90 -9.17
N PRO A 35 0.41 24.99 -10.49
CA PRO A 35 0.89 26.20 -11.15
C PRO A 35 -0.05 27.39 -10.96
N GLN A 36 0.52 28.59 -10.97
CA GLN A 36 -0.23 29.84 -10.98
C GLN A 36 -1.05 29.93 -12.27
N SER A 37 -0.49 29.51 -13.40
CA SER A 37 -1.22 29.46 -14.68
C SER A 37 -2.50 28.61 -14.65
N PHE A 38 -2.55 27.58 -13.79
CA PHE A 38 -3.79 26.82 -13.56
C PHE A 38 -4.81 27.61 -12.73
N PHE A 39 -4.36 28.40 -11.74
CA PHE A 39 -5.24 29.28 -11.00
C PHE A 39 -5.77 30.44 -11.86
N ASP A 40 -4.94 30.93 -12.78
CA ASP A 40 -5.32 32.01 -13.70
C ASP A 40 -6.29 31.53 -14.78
N SER A 41 -6.49 30.22 -14.95
CA SER A 41 -7.43 29.66 -15.92
C SER A 41 -8.90 29.82 -15.52
N SER A 42 -9.19 30.19 -14.27
CA SER A 42 -10.56 30.42 -13.80
C SER A 42 -10.61 31.47 -12.70
N ALA A 43 -11.43 32.50 -12.89
CA ALA A 43 -11.65 33.55 -11.89
C ALA A 43 -12.20 33.01 -10.56
N ALA A 44 -12.86 31.83 -10.59
CA ALA A 44 -13.39 31.17 -9.39
C ALA A 44 -12.29 30.76 -8.38
N PHE A 45 -11.03 30.63 -8.82
CA PHE A 45 -9.93 30.24 -7.94
C PHE A 45 -9.45 31.33 -6.99
N ALA A 46 -9.75 32.61 -7.25
CA ALA A 46 -9.43 33.70 -6.34
C ALA A 46 -10.03 33.49 -4.94
N ASP A 47 -11.27 32.96 -4.92
CA ASP A 47 -12.04 32.68 -3.71
C ASP A 47 -12.00 31.21 -3.28
N PHE A 48 -11.23 30.36 -3.98
CA PHE A 48 -11.15 28.94 -3.63
C PHE A 48 -10.53 28.76 -2.23
N ARG A 49 -11.23 27.98 -1.40
CA ARG A 49 -10.83 27.64 -0.03
C ARG A 49 -10.87 26.13 0.15
N VAL A 50 -9.96 25.63 0.99
CA VAL A 50 -9.94 24.25 1.43
C VAL A 50 -10.31 24.17 2.90
N SER A 51 -11.18 23.21 3.24
CA SER A 51 -11.55 22.93 4.63
C SER A 51 -10.48 22.04 5.26
N LEU A 52 -9.81 22.53 6.30
CA LEU A 52 -8.83 21.77 7.07
C LEU A 52 -9.14 21.95 8.56
N ASN A 53 -9.41 20.86 9.27
CA ASN A 53 -9.76 20.87 10.70
C ASN A 53 -10.92 21.82 11.07
N GLY A 54 -11.87 22.03 10.16
CA GLY A 54 -13.00 22.94 10.35
C GLY A 54 -12.75 24.39 9.97
N GLU A 55 -11.53 24.76 9.59
CA GLU A 55 -11.17 26.10 9.10
C GLU A 55 -11.16 26.17 7.57
N GLN A 56 -11.57 27.31 7.02
CA GLN A 56 -11.53 27.59 5.58
C GLN A 56 -10.23 28.33 5.24
N LEU A 57 -9.26 27.62 4.69
CA LEU A 57 -7.96 28.16 4.35
C LEU A 57 -7.87 28.52 2.87
N ARG A 58 -7.21 29.64 2.55
CA ARG A 58 -6.88 29.98 1.17
C ARG A 58 -5.89 28.95 0.63
N PHE A 59 -6.18 28.44 -0.56
CA PHE A 59 -5.21 27.64 -1.29
C PHE A 59 -4.25 28.56 -2.03
N PHE A 60 -2.96 28.25 -1.97
CA PHE A 60 -1.92 28.99 -2.67
C PHE A 60 -1.35 28.13 -3.80
N SER A 61 -1.47 28.64 -5.02
CA SER A 61 -0.71 28.19 -6.18
C SER A 61 0.78 28.47 -6.00
N ARG A 62 1.58 27.89 -6.88
CA ARG A 62 3.02 28.14 -7.00
C ARG A 62 3.31 28.93 -8.28
N PRO A 63 4.12 30.01 -8.21
CA PRO A 63 4.62 30.67 -9.41
C PRO A 63 5.25 29.66 -10.38
N ASP A 64 4.94 29.77 -11.66
CA ASP A 64 5.37 28.81 -12.69
C ASP A 64 6.90 28.76 -12.88
N ASP A 65 7.61 29.80 -12.45
CA ASP A 65 9.07 29.89 -12.42
C ASP A 65 9.70 29.21 -11.19
N GLU A 66 8.95 29.02 -10.11
CA GLU A 66 9.35 28.20 -8.96
C GLU A 66 9.15 26.68 -9.19
N ILE A 67 8.42 26.30 -10.25
CA ILE A 67 8.21 24.90 -10.60
C ILE A 67 9.44 24.39 -11.36
N THR A 68 10.16 23.48 -10.73
CA THR A 68 11.45 22.98 -11.22
C THR A 68 11.33 21.68 -11.98
N ALA A 69 10.23 20.94 -11.88
CA ALA A 69 10.02 19.72 -12.67
C ALA A 69 8.57 19.61 -13.15
N VAL A 70 8.41 19.29 -14.44
CA VAL A 70 7.11 19.05 -15.09
C VAL A 70 7.20 17.76 -15.91
N MET A 71 6.51 16.72 -15.45
CA MET A 71 6.49 15.43 -16.12
C MET A 71 5.24 15.27 -16.98
N ASP A 72 5.39 14.72 -18.17
CA ASP A 72 4.25 14.23 -18.96
C ASP A 72 3.82 12.85 -18.44
N VAL A 73 2.58 12.79 -17.96
CA VAL A 73 1.95 11.57 -17.44
C VAL A 73 0.64 11.27 -18.17
N ALA A 74 0.45 11.82 -19.38
CA ALA A 74 -0.77 11.66 -20.17
C ALA A 74 -1.18 10.18 -20.31
N THR A 75 -0.21 9.29 -20.58
CA THR A 75 -0.42 7.84 -20.72
C THR A 75 -1.06 7.18 -19.50
N TRP A 76 -0.95 7.78 -18.31
CA TRP A 76 -1.47 7.24 -17.04
C TRP A 76 -2.75 7.93 -16.54
N SER A 77 -3.27 8.89 -17.31
CA SER A 77 -4.39 9.74 -16.86
C SER A 77 -5.66 8.94 -16.58
N GLU A 78 -5.97 7.94 -17.41
CA GLU A 78 -7.14 7.08 -17.23
C GLU A 78 -7.04 6.20 -15.98
N GLN A 79 -5.87 5.59 -15.76
CA GLN A 79 -5.61 4.77 -14.57
C GLN A 79 -5.68 5.62 -13.30
N ARG A 80 -5.19 6.87 -13.35
CA ARG A 80 -5.29 7.83 -12.25
C ARG A 80 -6.74 8.16 -11.93
N VAL A 81 -7.56 8.43 -12.95
CA VAL A 81 -9.00 8.70 -12.79
C VAL A 81 -9.70 7.47 -12.21
N ALA A 82 -9.45 6.28 -12.74
CA ALA A 82 -10.03 5.03 -12.23
C ALA A 82 -9.67 4.80 -10.75
N GLY A 83 -8.41 5.07 -10.37
CA GLY A 83 -7.98 5.00 -8.96
C GLY A 83 -8.68 6.02 -8.07
N TRP A 84 -8.79 7.27 -8.54
CA TRP A 84 -9.56 8.31 -7.84
C TRP A 84 -11.03 7.91 -7.66
N ASP A 85 -11.65 7.34 -8.69
CA ASP A 85 -13.04 6.89 -8.68
C ASP A 85 -13.31 5.70 -7.75
N CYS A 86 -12.29 4.96 -7.30
CA CYS A 86 -12.44 3.96 -6.24
C CYS A 86 -12.76 4.61 -4.88
N HIS A 87 -12.46 5.90 -4.69
CA HIS A 87 -12.63 6.61 -3.43
C HIS A 87 -13.81 7.61 -3.46
N LYS A 88 -14.94 7.23 -4.09
CA LYS A 88 -16.10 8.12 -4.31
C LYS A 88 -16.59 8.86 -3.06
N SER A 89 -16.55 8.24 -1.89
CA SER A 89 -16.97 8.88 -0.63
C SER A 89 -16.06 10.04 -0.19
N GLN A 90 -14.86 10.14 -0.77
CA GLN A 90 -13.91 11.23 -0.55
C GLN A 90 -14.01 12.32 -1.64
N HIS A 91 -14.85 12.14 -2.65
CA HIS A 91 -15.03 13.13 -3.71
C HIS A 91 -15.78 14.34 -3.17
N ASN A 92 -15.18 15.51 -3.29
CA ASN A 92 -15.89 16.76 -3.10
C ASN A 92 -16.50 17.20 -4.44
N PRO A 93 -17.84 17.21 -4.61
CA PRO A 93 -18.47 17.64 -5.85
C PRO A 93 -18.22 19.12 -6.17
N ASN A 94 -17.86 19.92 -5.16
CA ASN A 94 -17.44 21.32 -5.30
C ASN A 94 -15.91 21.46 -5.19
N GLY A 95 -15.17 20.43 -5.61
CA GLY A 95 -13.71 20.40 -5.55
C GLY A 95 -13.06 21.33 -6.58
N MET A 96 -11.74 21.43 -6.52
CA MET A 96 -10.94 22.33 -7.37
C MET A 96 -11.24 22.19 -8.87
N PHE A 97 -11.51 20.98 -9.36
CA PHE A 97 -11.78 20.75 -10.77
C PHE A 97 -13.22 21.06 -11.21
N SER A 98 -14.16 21.29 -10.27
CA SER A 98 -15.55 21.58 -10.63
C SER A 98 -15.75 22.97 -11.26
N GLN A 99 -14.70 23.80 -11.26
CA GLN A 99 -14.72 25.21 -11.68
C GLN A 99 -13.90 25.48 -12.94
N VAL A 100 -13.42 24.44 -13.62
CA VAL A 100 -12.62 24.53 -14.85
C VAL A 100 -13.25 23.72 -15.97
N SER A 101 -12.89 24.03 -17.22
CA SER A 101 -13.34 23.25 -18.37
C SER A 101 -12.65 21.88 -18.41
N ASP A 102 -13.29 20.90 -19.05
CA ASP A 102 -12.72 19.57 -19.29
C ASP A 102 -11.36 19.62 -19.99
N GLU A 103 -11.14 20.62 -20.86
CA GLU A 103 -9.86 20.82 -21.54
C GLU A 103 -8.75 21.21 -20.56
N VAL A 104 -9.01 22.18 -19.69
CA VAL A 104 -8.08 22.63 -18.65
C VAL A 104 -7.83 21.51 -17.64
N GLU A 105 -8.88 20.81 -17.21
CA GLU A 105 -8.76 19.66 -16.31
C GLU A 105 -7.88 18.57 -16.92
N ARG A 106 -8.11 18.20 -18.19
CA ARG A 106 -7.32 17.19 -18.89
C ARG A 106 -5.86 17.62 -19.02
N ALA A 107 -5.60 18.87 -19.42
CA ALA A 107 -4.25 19.41 -19.57
C ALA A 107 -3.49 19.48 -18.24
N PHE A 108 -4.19 19.74 -17.14
CA PHE A 108 -3.60 19.68 -15.79
C PHE A 108 -3.32 18.25 -15.37
N ARG A 109 -4.29 17.34 -15.52
CA ARG A 109 -4.16 15.93 -15.08
C ARG A 109 -3.11 15.14 -15.87
N SER A 110 -2.81 15.56 -17.11
CA SER A 110 -1.79 14.95 -17.96
C SER A 110 -0.36 15.32 -17.56
N ARG A 111 -0.17 16.17 -16.56
CA ARG A 111 1.14 16.60 -16.09
C ARG A 111 1.26 16.48 -14.57
N GLU A 112 2.46 16.19 -14.09
CA GLU A 112 2.81 16.37 -12.68
C GLU A 112 3.75 17.56 -12.53
N TYR A 113 3.40 18.48 -11.64
CA TYR A 113 4.14 19.70 -11.36
C TYR A 113 4.80 19.59 -9.99
N LEU A 114 6.11 19.80 -9.94
CA LEU A 114 6.93 19.56 -8.77
C LEU A 114 7.89 20.73 -8.55
N GLN A 115 7.98 21.17 -7.29
CA GLN A 115 8.96 22.14 -6.82
C GLN A 115 10.05 21.39 -6.06
N LEU A 116 11.30 21.57 -6.46
CA LEU A 116 12.45 21.09 -5.72
C LEU A 116 12.59 21.89 -4.43
N LEU A 117 12.52 21.21 -3.29
CA LEU A 117 12.69 21.81 -1.97
C LEU A 117 14.14 21.72 -1.48
N ALA A 118 14.82 20.62 -1.80
CA ALA A 118 16.21 20.38 -1.42
C ALA A 118 16.88 19.38 -2.38
N HIS A 119 18.21 19.46 -2.51
CA HIS A 119 19.02 18.48 -3.21
C HIS A 119 20.40 18.31 -2.58
N ARG A 120 21.05 17.19 -2.88
CA ARG A 120 22.45 16.87 -2.54
C ARG A 120 23.35 16.77 -3.78
N LEU A 121 22.80 17.08 -4.96
CA LEU A 121 23.55 17.03 -6.21
C LEU A 121 24.64 18.12 -6.27
N PRO A 122 25.78 17.86 -6.96
CA PRO A 122 26.84 18.84 -7.16
C PRO A 122 26.35 20.12 -7.86
N VAL A 123 25.36 19.98 -8.74
CA VAL A 123 24.74 21.09 -9.46
C VAL A 123 23.24 21.04 -9.22
N ALA A 124 22.66 22.18 -8.84
CA ALA A 124 21.21 22.30 -8.68
C ALA A 124 20.51 22.02 -10.01
N PRO A 125 19.56 21.09 -10.07
CA PRO A 125 18.83 20.84 -11.30
C PRO A 125 17.96 22.04 -11.67
N HIS A 126 17.83 22.29 -12.96
CA HIS A 126 17.02 23.37 -13.51
C HIS A 126 16.04 22.81 -14.52
N ARG A 127 14.73 23.00 -14.29
CA ARG A 127 13.62 22.61 -15.18
C ARG A 127 13.75 21.20 -15.77
N GLU A 128 13.31 20.21 -15.00
CA GLU A 128 13.40 18.79 -15.33
C GLU A 128 12.09 18.22 -15.90
N THR A 129 12.21 17.20 -16.75
CA THR A 129 11.09 16.35 -17.18
C THR A 129 11.20 14.91 -16.67
N ASP A 130 12.29 14.60 -15.95
CA ASP A 130 12.59 13.31 -15.35
C ASP A 130 13.20 13.54 -13.95
N LEU A 131 12.62 12.90 -12.93
CA LEU A 131 13.07 13.03 -11.54
C LEU A 131 14.40 12.32 -11.27
N PHE A 132 14.84 11.44 -12.17
CA PHE A 132 16.13 10.75 -12.06
C PHE A 132 17.24 11.45 -12.85
N ALA A 133 16.93 12.55 -13.54
CA ALA A 133 17.94 13.34 -14.25
C ALA A 133 19.08 13.77 -13.30
N GLY A 134 20.32 13.54 -13.74
CA GLY A 134 21.52 13.89 -12.99
C GLY A 134 21.86 12.93 -11.84
N LEU A 135 21.22 11.77 -11.74
CA LEU A 135 21.64 10.68 -10.85
C LEU A 135 22.49 9.66 -11.63
N ASP A 136 23.63 9.29 -11.07
CA ASP A 136 24.47 8.23 -11.65
C ASP A 136 23.80 6.87 -11.49
N SER A 137 23.95 6.00 -12.48
CA SER A 137 23.32 4.68 -12.50
C SER A 137 23.76 3.75 -11.37
N ASP A 138 24.88 4.08 -10.71
CA ASP A 138 25.49 3.33 -9.60
C ASP A 138 24.81 3.59 -8.25
N ASP A 139 23.94 4.59 -8.13
CA ASP A 139 23.10 4.83 -6.93
C ASP A 139 21.83 3.96 -6.90
N ARG A 140 21.59 3.16 -7.95
CA ARG A 140 20.60 2.08 -7.85
C ARG A 140 21.21 0.97 -7.01
N PRO A 141 20.56 0.48 -5.94
CA PRO A 141 21.03 -0.72 -5.27
C PRO A 141 21.23 -1.80 -6.32
N ALA A 142 22.45 -2.31 -6.41
CA ALA A 142 22.83 -3.30 -7.41
C ALA A 142 21.79 -4.42 -7.44
N SER A 143 21.11 -4.58 -8.58
CA SER A 143 20.25 -5.73 -8.79
C SER A 143 21.14 -6.96 -8.77
N LEU A 144 21.16 -7.68 -7.65
CA LEU A 144 21.77 -9.01 -7.58
C LEU A 144 21.18 -9.88 -8.71
N PRO A 145 21.94 -10.83 -9.26
CA PRO A 145 21.42 -11.83 -10.19
C PRO A 145 20.57 -12.82 -9.39
N VAL A 146 19.41 -12.37 -8.92
CA VAL A 146 18.35 -13.21 -8.36
C VAL A 146 17.71 -13.92 -9.55
N ASP A 147 17.30 -15.18 -9.37
CA ASP A 147 16.29 -15.79 -10.24
C ASP A 147 14.97 -15.01 -10.08
N THR A 148 14.89 -13.89 -10.77
CA THR A 148 13.80 -12.91 -10.65
C THR A 148 12.47 -13.51 -11.09
N ASP A 149 12.49 -14.47 -12.02
CA ASP A 149 11.30 -15.18 -12.46
C ASP A 149 10.84 -16.21 -11.41
N GLY A 150 11.75 -16.99 -10.84
CA GLY A 150 11.44 -17.89 -9.73
C GLY A 150 10.88 -17.13 -8.52
N LEU A 151 11.53 -16.05 -8.13
CA LEU A 151 11.08 -15.18 -7.04
C LEU A 151 9.71 -14.55 -7.34
N ALA A 152 9.51 -14.01 -8.54
CA ALA A 152 8.23 -13.44 -8.94
C ALA A 152 7.09 -14.48 -8.90
N GLN A 153 7.35 -15.72 -9.31
CA GLN A 153 6.36 -16.80 -9.24
C GLN A 153 5.97 -17.11 -7.79
N ARG A 154 6.93 -17.16 -6.87
CA ARG A 154 6.65 -17.41 -5.44
C ARG A 154 5.89 -16.25 -4.81
N LEU A 155 6.26 -15.00 -5.09
CA LEU A 155 5.51 -13.82 -4.68
C LEU A 155 4.08 -13.80 -5.22
N MET A 156 3.88 -14.15 -6.50
CA MET A 156 2.55 -14.29 -7.10
C MET A 156 1.73 -15.40 -6.43
N ALA A 157 2.35 -16.55 -6.11
CA ALA A 157 1.68 -17.64 -5.43
C ALA A 157 1.22 -17.23 -4.02
N GLY A 158 2.08 -16.54 -3.26
CA GLY A 158 1.75 -15.97 -1.96
C GLY A 158 0.59 -14.97 -2.07
N LEU A 159 0.65 -14.04 -3.04
CA LEU A 159 -0.39 -13.03 -3.26
C LEU A 159 -1.74 -13.67 -3.62
N ARG A 160 -1.73 -14.68 -4.50
CA ARG A 160 -2.93 -15.44 -4.88
C ARG A 160 -3.57 -16.12 -3.67
N ALA A 161 -2.76 -16.72 -2.81
CA ALA A 161 -3.24 -17.38 -1.58
C ALA A 161 -3.88 -16.37 -0.63
N ARG A 162 -3.22 -15.23 -0.38
CA ARG A 162 -3.73 -14.17 0.52
C ARG A 162 -5.03 -13.57 0.02
N ARG A 163 -5.15 -13.28 -1.27
CA ARG A 163 -6.41 -12.82 -1.88
C ARG A 163 -7.53 -13.85 -1.74
N GLY A 164 -7.19 -15.13 -1.87
CA GLY A 164 -8.14 -16.24 -1.65
C GLY A 164 -8.70 -16.24 -0.22
N TYR A 165 -7.82 -16.17 0.79
CA TYR A 165 -8.22 -16.13 2.18
C TYR A 165 -8.96 -14.84 2.56
N LEU A 166 -8.53 -13.68 2.06
CA LEU A 166 -9.22 -12.41 2.26
C LEU A 166 -10.69 -12.49 1.80
N ALA A 167 -10.92 -13.03 0.61
CA ALA A 167 -12.28 -13.22 0.10
C ALA A 167 -13.11 -14.17 0.97
N ILE A 168 -12.51 -15.22 1.52
CA ILE A 168 -13.16 -16.17 2.44
C ILE A 168 -13.51 -15.50 3.77
N TYR A 169 -12.59 -14.73 4.36
CA TYR A 169 -12.82 -14.04 5.64
C TYR A 169 -13.92 -12.99 5.51
N GLN A 170 -13.86 -12.16 4.47
CA GLN A 170 -14.93 -11.20 4.15
C GLN A 170 -16.27 -11.90 3.90
N HIS A 171 -16.26 -13.05 3.21
CA HIS A 171 -17.47 -13.85 3.05
C HIS A 171 -18.01 -14.32 4.40
N TYR A 172 -17.17 -14.80 5.32
CA TYR A 172 -17.62 -15.20 6.66
C TYR A 172 -18.17 -14.03 7.47
N GLN A 173 -17.56 -12.84 7.41
CA GLN A 173 -18.04 -11.63 8.09
C GLN A 173 -19.46 -11.24 7.66
N ARG A 174 -19.77 -11.33 6.36
CA ARG A 174 -21.11 -10.99 5.82
C ARG A 174 -22.24 -11.85 6.40
N HIS A 175 -21.93 -13.02 6.95
CA HIS A 175 -22.90 -13.95 7.53
C HIS A 175 -23.11 -13.76 9.03
N ARG A 176 -22.89 -12.53 9.55
CA ARG A 176 -23.16 -12.11 10.93
C ARG A 176 -22.63 -13.12 11.98
N PRO A 177 -21.31 -13.34 12.02
CA PRO A 177 -20.70 -14.24 13.00
C PRO A 177 -20.96 -13.76 14.43
N LYS A 178 -20.88 -14.70 15.40
CA LYS A 178 -20.91 -14.35 16.84
C LYS A 178 -19.74 -13.41 17.18
N PRO A 179 -19.85 -12.57 18.22
CA PRO A 179 -18.87 -11.50 18.50
C PRO A 179 -17.40 -11.96 18.52
N ALA A 180 -17.07 -13.05 19.22
CA ALA A 180 -15.70 -13.55 19.29
C ALA A 180 -15.14 -13.98 17.92
N PHE A 181 -15.98 -14.59 17.08
CA PHE A 181 -15.58 -14.97 15.72
C PHE A 181 -15.52 -13.76 14.77
N ALA A 182 -16.39 -12.76 14.98
CA ALA A 182 -16.36 -11.50 14.24
C ALA A 182 -15.03 -10.76 14.48
N ALA A 183 -14.62 -10.65 15.75
CA ALA A 183 -13.36 -9.99 16.14
C ALA A 183 -12.14 -10.70 15.54
N LEU A 184 -12.09 -12.04 15.57
CA LEU A 184 -11.03 -12.79 14.88
C LEU A 184 -11.01 -12.45 13.39
N LEU A 185 -12.17 -12.48 12.71
CA LEU A 185 -12.23 -12.21 11.27
C LEU A 185 -11.83 -10.78 10.90
N GLU A 186 -12.12 -9.80 11.75
CA GLU A 186 -11.67 -8.41 11.58
C GLU A 186 -10.14 -8.33 11.57
N THR A 187 -9.49 -8.87 12.60
CA THR A 187 -8.02 -8.96 12.64
C THR A 187 -7.44 -9.70 11.43
N LEU A 188 -8.04 -10.83 11.05
CA LEU A 188 -7.58 -11.60 9.88
C LEU A 188 -7.72 -10.81 8.57
N VAL A 189 -8.79 -10.01 8.42
CA VAL A 189 -9.01 -9.20 7.21
C VAL A 189 -7.98 -8.10 7.11
N ASP A 190 -7.77 -7.33 8.18
CA ASP A 190 -6.85 -6.19 8.20
C ASP A 190 -5.42 -6.66 7.90
N ASP A 191 -4.94 -7.65 8.64
CA ASP A 191 -3.59 -8.20 8.48
C ASP A 191 -3.40 -8.85 7.09
N THR A 192 -4.44 -9.48 6.53
CA THR A 192 -4.36 -10.06 5.17
C THR A 192 -4.34 -8.98 4.09
N GLN A 193 -4.97 -7.82 4.32
CA GLN A 193 -4.88 -6.67 3.41
C GLN A 193 -3.47 -6.08 3.42
N GLU A 194 -2.85 -5.94 4.59
CA GLU A 194 -1.46 -5.50 4.72
C GLU A 194 -0.50 -6.48 4.03
N ALA A 195 -0.65 -7.79 4.28
CA ALA A 195 0.11 -8.83 3.58
C ALA A 195 -0.04 -8.73 2.05
N THR A 196 -1.26 -8.47 1.56
CA THR A 196 -1.53 -8.28 0.13
C THR A 196 -0.79 -7.05 -0.42
N ALA A 197 -0.71 -5.96 0.36
CA ALA A 197 0.00 -4.75 -0.01
C ALA A 197 1.53 -4.97 -0.08
N LEU A 198 2.11 -5.64 0.93
CA LEU A 198 3.54 -5.99 0.96
C LEU A 198 3.95 -6.83 -0.25
N LEU A 199 3.21 -7.90 -0.54
CA LEU A 199 3.48 -8.79 -1.68
C LEU A 199 3.29 -8.06 -3.02
N SER A 200 2.26 -7.21 -3.13
CA SER A 200 2.04 -6.41 -4.33
C SER A 200 3.15 -5.38 -4.55
N SER A 201 3.69 -4.81 -3.47
CA SER A 201 4.81 -3.87 -3.51
C SER A 201 6.09 -4.56 -3.99
N ALA A 202 6.41 -5.74 -3.45
CA ALA A 202 7.56 -6.53 -3.88
C ALA A 202 7.48 -6.92 -5.37
N LEU A 203 6.31 -7.36 -5.86
CA LEU A 203 6.11 -7.67 -7.28
C LEU A 203 6.35 -6.45 -8.19
N ARG A 204 5.90 -5.26 -7.78
CA ARG A 204 6.15 -4.03 -8.55
C ARG A 204 7.63 -3.68 -8.61
N ARG A 205 8.40 -3.93 -7.54
CA ARG A 205 9.87 -3.73 -7.56
C ARG A 205 10.57 -4.67 -8.54
N LEU A 206 9.99 -5.82 -8.84
CA LEU A 206 10.45 -6.76 -9.87
C LEU A 206 9.87 -6.50 -11.26
N ASP A 207 9.18 -5.36 -11.47
CA ASP A 207 8.46 -5.04 -12.70
C ASP A 207 7.47 -6.16 -13.11
N ARG A 208 6.72 -6.67 -12.14
CA ARG A 208 5.65 -7.66 -12.33
C ARG A 208 4.33 -7.10 -11.84
N SER A 209 3.29 -7.27 -12.65
CA SER A 209 1.95 -6.77 -12.32
C SER A 209 1.27 -7.65 -11.27
N PRO A 210 0.93 -7.13 -10.07
CA PRO A 210 0.22 -7.89 -9.04
C PRO A 210 -1.19 -8.34 -9.47
N LEU A 211 -1.74 -7.77 -10.55
CA LEU A 211 -3.04 -8.16 -11.09
C LEU A 211 -3.02 -9.58 -11.67
N GLN A 212 -1.87 -10.04 -12.16
CA GLN A 212 -1.70 -11.36 -12.77
C GLN A 212 -1.81 -12.52 -11.77
N ALA A 213 -1.68 -12.25 -10.46
CA ALA A 213 -1.78 -13.28 -9.45
C ALA A 213 -3.17 -13.95 -9.41
N GLY A 214 -4.25 -13.24 -9.76
CA GLY A 214 -5.62 -13.77 -9.71
C GLY A 214 -6.04 -14.27 -8.32
N THR A 215 -6.96 -15.23 -8.26
CA THR A 215 -7.41 -15.92 -7.04
C THR A 215 -7.40 -17.44 -7.23
N HIS A 216 -7.39 -18.20 -6.14
CA HIS A 216 -7.39 -19.66 -6.18
C HIS A 216 -8.83 -20.22 -6.09
N GLU A 217 -9.48 -20.47 -7.23
CA GLU A 217 -10.89 -20.86 -7.30
C GLU A 217 -11.25 -22.10 -6.45
N LYS A 218 -10.43 -23.16 -6.49
CA LYS A 218 -10.65 -24.36 -5.67
C LYS A 218 -10.63 -24.05 -4.16
N LEU A 219 -9.72 -23.19 -3.72
CA LEU A 219 -9.64 -22.75 -2.31
C LEU A 219 -10.90 -21.96 -1.94
N LEU A 220 -11.33 -21.04 -2.80
CA LEU A 220 -12.56 -20.27 -2.61
C LEU A 220 -13.78 -21.19 -2.47
N GLY A 221 -13.95 -22.13 -3.41
CA GLY A 221 -15.05 -23.09 -3.36
C GLY A 221 -15.06 -23.92 -2.08
N GLN A 222 -13.89 -24.39 -1.64
CA GLN A 222 -13.76 -25.15 -0.38
C GLN A 222 -14.02 -24.31 0.87
N GLY A 223 -13.64 -23.04 0.89
CA GLY A 223 -13.87 -22.14 2.03
C GLY A 223 -15.33 -21.69 2.10
N MET A 224 -15.89 -21.23 0.99
CA MET A 224 -17.28 -20.75 0.92
C MET A 224 -18.30 -21.86 1.22
N SER A 225 -17.96 -23.13 1.02
CA SER A 225 -18.85 -24.25 1.35
C SER A 225 -18.91 -24.60 2.84
N ARG A 226 -18.05 -24.02 3.70
CA ARG A 226 -17.98 -24.39 5.14
C ARG A 226 -19.17 -23.83 5.91
N ARG A 227 -19.85 -24.71 6.65
CA ARG A 227 -21.05 -24.39 7.45
C ARG A 227 -20.75 -24.45 8.94
N GLY A 228 -21.25 -23.48 9.68
CA GLY A 228 -21.05 -23.38 11.13
C GLY A 228 -19.65 -22.89 11.54
N PRO A 229 -19.51 -22.35 12.75
CA PRO A 229 -18.26 -21.73 13.22
C PRO A 229 -17.10 -22.72 13.34
N VAL A 230 -17.33 -23.92 13.88
CA VAL A 230 -16.30 -24.97 14.06
C VAL A 230 -15.71 -25.41 12.71
N SER A 231 -16.55 -25.68 11.70
CA SER A 231 -16.07 -26.08 10.37
C SER A 231 -15.26 -24.96 9.69
N LYS A 232 -15.69 -23.71 9.86
CA LYS A 232 -14.97 -22.53 9.35
C LYS A 232 -13.62 -22.37 10.05
N LEU A 233 -13.56 -22.46 11.38
CA LEU A 233 -12.32 -22.39 12.16
C LEU A 233 -11.34 -23.49 11.76
N ASN A 234 -11.79 -24.74 11.70
CA ASN A 234 -10.95 -25.86 11.26
C ASN A 234 -10.40 -25.65 9.85
N PHE A 235 -11.21 -25.15 8.92
CA PHE A 235 -10.74 -24.83 7.57
C PHE A 235 -9.65 -23.75 7.57
N MET A 236 -9.81 -22.69 8.38
CA MET A 236 -8.81 -21.62 8.49
C MET A 236 -7.53 -22.13 9.13
N ILE A 237 -7.62 -22.90 10.23
CA ILE A 237 -6.47 -23.47 10.95
C ILE A 237 -5.63 -24.34 10.02
N VAL A 238 -6.25 -25.26 9.26
CA VAL A 238 -5.56 -26.08 8.27
C VAL A 238 -4.89 -25.22 7.18
N GLY A 239 -5.54 -24.13 6.79
CA GLY A 239 -4.98 -23.15 5.86
C GLY A 239 -3.74 -22.44 6.39
N MET A 240 -3.80 -22.00 7.64
CA MET A 240 -2.71 -21.32 8.33
C MET A 240 -1.52 -22.26 8.55
N ASP A 241 -1.74 -23.50 8.99
CA ASP A 241 -0.68 -24.51 9.13
C ASP A 241 0.05 -24.75 7.80
N LYS A 242 -0.69 -24.87 6.68
CA LYS A 242 -0.10 -24.99 5.34
C LYS A 242 0.68 -23.75 4.91
N SER A 243 0.15 -22.57 5.23
CA SER A 243 0.82 -21.31 4.91
C SER A 243 2.13 -21.17 5.67
N LEU A 244 2.17 -21.54 6.95
CA LEU A 244 3.39 -21.55 7.75
C LEU A 244 4.45 -22.51 7.19
N GLN A 245 4.05 -23.71 6.77
CA GLN A 245 4.97 -24.64 6.10
C GLN A 245 5.54 -24.05 4.81
N TRP A 246 4.69 -23.37 4.03
CA TRP A 246 5.11 -22.74 2.78
C TRP A 246 6.04 -21.54 3.03
N TYR A 247 5.76 -20.69 4.03
CA TYR A 247 6.64 -19.59 4.40
C TYR A 247 8.00 -20.08 4.92
N ALA A 248 8.01 -21.13 5.73
CA ALA A 248 9.26 -21.75 6.17
C ALA A 248 10.11 -22.24 4.99
N SER A 249 9.49 -22.74 3.91
CA SER A 249 10.24 -23.08 2.70
C SER A 249 10.73 -21.85 1.94
N GLN A 250 10.00 -20.74 1.95
CA GLN A 250 10.46 -19.49 1.33
C GLN A 250 11.64 -18.88 2.08
N LEU A 251 11.65 -18.96 3.42
CA LEU A 251 12.74 -18.49 4.26
C LEU A 251 14.03 -19.32 4.11
N ALA A 252 13.95 -20.50 3.50
CA ALA A 252 15.12 -21.30 3.17
C ALA A 252 15.77 -20.91 1.83
N GLU A 253 15.10 -20.09 1.02
CA GLU A 253 15.63 -19.58 -0.25
C GLU A 253 16.63 -18.44 -0.02
N ASP A 254 17.60 -18.31 -0.92
CA ASP A 254 18.59 -17.22 -0.93
C ASP A 254 18.00 -15.95 -1.57
N ASP A 255 16.91 -15.46 -0.98
CA ASP A 255 16.20 -14.27 -1.43
C ASP A 255 16.83 -12.97 -0.92
N PRO A 256 16.67 -11.83 -1.64
CA PRO A 256 17.11 -10.53 -1.14
C PRO A 256 16.58 -10.22 0.26
N ALA A 257 17.38 -9.55 1.09
CA ALA A 257 17.04 -9.27 2.49
C ALA A 257 15.65 -8.60 2.66
N GLU A 258 15.28 -7.69 1.76
CA GLU A 258 13.95 -7.06 1.77
C GLU A 258 12.80 -8.06 1.57
N VAL A 259 12.99 -9.04 0.70
CA VAL A 259 12.00 -10.09 0.41
C VAL A 259 11.97 -11.07 1.57
N HIS A 260 13.13 -11.44 2.09
CA HIS A 260 13.25 -12.29 3.26
C HIS A 260 12.52 -11.67 4.47
N ALA A 261 12.64 -10.36 4.69
CA ALA A 261 11.89 -9.63 5.72
C ALA A 261 10.37 -9.71 5.52
N ILE A 262 9.89 -9.64 4.27
CA ILE A 262 8.46 -9.84 3.97
C ILE A 262 8.04 -11.26 4.37
N TRP A 263 8.81 -12.29 4.03
CA TRP A 263 8.48 -13.67 4.42
C TRP A 263 8.46 -13.86 5.94
N GLN A 264 9.40 -13.24 6.66
CA GLN A 264 9.45 -13.29 8.13
C GLN A 264 8.21 -12.62 8.76
N GLU A 265 7.81 -11.45 8.27
CA GLU A 265 6.62 -10.76 8.77
C GLU A 265 5.34 -11.57 8.51
N LEU A 266 5.23 -12.15 7.32
CA LEU A 266 4.10 -13.00 6.95
C LEU A 266 4.03 -14.27 7.81
N GLU A 267 5.18 -14.90 8.09
CA GLU A 267 5.25 -16.05 8.97
C GLU A 267 4.86 -15.70 10.41
N ALA A 268 5.43 -14.62 10.96
CA ALA A 268 5.15 -14.17 12.32
C ALA A 268 3.66 -13.84 12.50
N THR A 269 3.07 -13.14 11.54
CA THR A 269 1.65 -12.80 11.52
C THR A 269 0.77 -14.06 11.45
N GLU A 270 1.09 -14.99 10.56
CA GLU A 270 0.31 -16.22 10.42
C GLU A 270 0.38 -17.10 11.69
N ARG A 271 1.52 -17.09 12.41
CA ARG A 271 1.66 -17.79 13.72
C ARG A 271 0.71 -17.19 14.76
N ARG A 272 0.59 -15.86 14.81
CA ARG A 272 -0.37 -15.18 15.71
C ARG A 272 -1.81 -15.56 15.35
N HIS A 273 -2.17 -15.51 14.08
CA HIS A 273 -3.50 -15.88 13.59
C HIS A 273 -3.87 -17.32 13.94
N LEU A 274 -2.95 -18.26 13.74
CA LEU A 274 -3.13 -19.66 14.06
C LEU A 274 -3.40 -19.87 15.56
N ALA A 275 -2.64 -19.18 16.42
CA ALA A 275 -2.84 -19.25 17.87
C ALA A 275 -4.23 -18.73 18.27
N MET A 276 -4.65 -17.58 17.73
CA MET A 276 -5.98 -17.00 17.98
C MET A 276 -7.10 -17.93 17.51
N ALA A 277 -6.99 -18.50 16.30
CA ALA A 277 -7.99 -19.41 15.76
C ALA A 277 -8.10 -20.71 16.57
N LYS A 278 -6.97 -21.28 17.01
CA LYS A 278 -6.93 -22.48 17.88
C LYS A 278 -7.55 -22.20 19.25
N ALA A 279 -7.27 -21.03 19.84
CA ALA A 279 -7.88 -20.64 21.11
C ALA A 279 -9.41 -20.53 21.00
N LEU A 280 -9.91 -19.85 19.96
CA LEU A 280 -11.34 -19.71 19.73
C LEU A 280 -12.03 -21.05 19.43
N LEU A 281 -11.37 -21.96 18.72
CA LEU A 281 -11.88 -23.31 18.49
C LEU A 281 -12.03 -24.07 19.81
N ALA A 282 -11.02 -24.05 20.68
CA ALA A 282 -11.05 -24.72 21.98
C ALA A 282 -12.14 -24.16 22.91
N GLU A 283 -12.44 -22.86 22.83
CA GLU A 283 -13.57 -22.25 23.54
C GLU A 283 -14.91 -22.67 22.97
N THR A 284 -15.01 -22.81 21.64
CA THR A 284 -16.25 -23.21 20.97
C THR A 284 -16.60 -24.69 21.23
N GLU A 285 -15.58 -25.53 21.43
CA GLU A 285 -15.74 -26.98 21.68
C GLU A 285 -15.88 -27.34 23.17
N ARG A 286 -15.65 -26.40 24.10
CA ARG A 286 -15.88 -26.65 25.52
C ARG A 286 -17.36 -26.98 25.75
N PRO A 287 -17.70 -28.15 26.33
CA PRO A 287 -19.07 -28.42 26.72
C PRO A 287 -19.49 -27.40 27.78
N LEU A 288 -20.74 -26.91 27.68
CA LEU A 288 -21.40 -26.19 28.76
C LEU A 288 -21.34 -27.10 29.99
N ARG A 289 -20.39 -26.84 30.90
CA ARG A 289 -20.47 -27.41 32.25
C ARG A 289 -21.78 -26.88 32.80
N SER A 290 -22.70 -27.79 33.02
CA SER A 290 -23.94 -27.58 33.75
C SER A 290 -23.63 -26.78 35.01
N ASP A 291 -24.24 -25.60 35.12
CA ASP A 291 -24.60 -25.03 36.41
C ASP A 291 -25.45 -26.09 37.13
N GLU A 292 -24.79 -26.92 37.93
CA GLU A 292 -25.46 -27.59 39.04
C GLU A 292 -25.37 -26.64 40.24
N SER A 293 -26.51 -26.05 40.55
CA SER A 293 -26.83 -25.37 41.80
C SER A 293 -26.65 -26.31 43.00
N PRO A 294 -26.39 -25.73 44.19
CA PRO A 294 -27.46 -25.71 45.19
C PRO A 294 -28.13 -24.35 45.34
#